data_AF-A0A3N5NDQ9-F1
#
_entry.id   AF-A0A3N5NDQ9-F1
#
_cell.length_a   1.000
_cell.length_b   1.000
_cell.length_c   1.000
_cell.angle_alpha   90.00
_cell.angle_beta   90.00
_cell.angle_gamma   90.00
#
_symmetry.space_group_name_H-M   'P 1'
#
loop_
_entity.id
_entity.type
_entity.pdbx_description
1 polymer ?
#
loop_
_entity_poly.entity_id
_entity_poly.type
_entity_poly.pdbx_seq_one_letter_code
_entity_poly.pdbx_strand_id
1 'polypeptide(L)'
;LATAAGLRDIAHYAHGVGPHKNLVIERTPARHLGAPTRFVADAHAAGLLVHAWTFRAENAFLPAEFRHGDAPSQRGDAQSEMLTFLRAGIDGLFTDQADIGVAARAALPKRAD
;
A
#
# COMPACT_ATOMS: atom_id res chain seq x y z
N LEU A 1 -9.68 -7.70 -14.13
CA LEU A 1 -10.21 -7.17 -12.85
C LEU A 1 -9.45 -5.92 -12.39
N ALA A 2 -8.11 -5.91 -12.31
CA ALA A 2 -7.33 -4.73 -11.90
C ALA A 2 -7.21 -3.61 -12.96
N THR A 3 -8.18 -3.49 -13.85
CA THR A 3 -8.26 -2.41 -14.86
C THR A 3 -9.42 -1.48 -14.50
N ALA A 4 -9.43 -0.25 -15.01
CA ALA A 4 -10.53 0.69 -14.76
C ALA A 4 -11.92 0.11 -15.11
N ALA A 5 -12.02 -0.64 -16.22
CA ALA A 5 -13.27 -1.33 -16.58
C ALA A 5 -13.66 -2.39 -15.54
N GLY A 6 -12.71 -3.25 -15.15
CA GLY A 6 -12.98 -4.28 -14.14
C GLY A 6 -13.32 -3.72 -12.77
N LEU A 7 -12.77 -2.56 -12.39
CA LEU A 7 -13.11 -1.87 -11.15
C LEU A 7 -14.55 -1.33 -11.18
N ARG A 8 -15.03 -0.82 -12.32
CA ARG A 8 -16.45 -0.45 -12.48
C ARG A 8 -17.38 -1.65 -12.34
N ASP A 9 -17.01 -2.80 -12.91
CA ASP A 9 -17.79 -4.02 -12.75
C ASP A 9 -17.83 -4.49 -11.28
N ILE A 10 -16.71 -4.36 -10.56
CA ILE A 10 -16.63 -4.66 -9.12
C ILE A 10 -17.55 -3.74 -8.29
N ALA A 11 -17.63 -2.46 -8.66
CA ALA A 11 -18.44 -1.46 -7.96
C ALA A 11 -19.95 -1.78 -7.94
N HIS A 12 -20.42 -2.69 -8.81
CA HIS A 12 -21.80 -3.14 -8.79
C HIS A 12 -22.13 -4.03 -7.58
N TYR A 13 -21.13 -4.63 -6.94
CA TYR A 13 -21.34 -5.60 -5.84
C TYR A 13 -20.44 -5.41 -4.62
N ALA A 14 -19.46 -4.51 -4.68
CA ALA A 14 -18.54 -4.25 -3.58
C ALA A 14 -18.38 -2.75 -3.32
N HIS A 15 -18.02 -2.42 -2.07
CA HIS A 15 -17.72 -1.05 -1.64
C HIS A 15 -16.22 -0.74 -1.58
N GLY A 16 -15.38 -1.76 -1.77
CA GLY A 16 -13.93 -1.60 -1.76
C GLY A 16 -13.21 -2.82 -2.29
N VAL A 17 -11.91 -2.63 -2.56
CA VAL A 17 -11.00 -3.64 -3.09
C VAL A 17 -9.80 -3.80 -2.17
N GLY A 18 -9.35 -5.05 -2.02
CA GLY A 18 -8.15 -5.40 -1.27
C GLY A 18 -7.05 -5.93 -2.19
N PRO A 19 -6.28 -5.06 -2.87
CA PRO A 19 -5.23 -5.49 -3.78
C PRO A 19 -3.94 -5.87 -3.04
N HIS A 20 -3.12 -6.70 -3.68
CA HIS A 20 -1.71 -6.78 -3.31
C HIS A 20 -1.06 -5.40 -3.49
N LYS A 21 -0.23 -4.95 -2.53
CA LYS A 21 0.35 -3.59 -2.52
C LYS A 21 1.09 -3.22 -3.81
N ASN A 22 1.68 -4.19 -4.53
CA ASN A 22 2.34 -3.90 -5.82
C ASN A 22 1.41 -3.40 -6.93
N LEU A 23 0.09 -3.55 -6.82
CA LEU A 23 -0.86 -2.92 -7.75
C LEU A 23 -1.00 -1.42 -7.49
N VAL A 24 -0.63 -0.93 -6.31
CA VAL A 24 -0.68 0.50 -5.95
C VAL A 24 0.64 1.20 -6.26
N ILE A 25 1.77 0.61 -5.86
CA ILE A 25 3.12 1.07 -6.22
C ILE A 25 3.91 -0.15 -6.65
N GLU A 26 4.38 -0.16 -7.90
CA GLU A 26 5.13 -1.30 -8.42
C GLU A 26 6.48 -1.44 -7.72
N ARG A 27 7.02 -2.66 -7.74
CA ARG A 27 8.37 -2.94 -7.27
C ARG A 27 9.30 -3.05 -8.47
N THR A 28 10.35 -2.24 -8.49
CA THR A 28 11.36 -2.27 -9.56
C THR A 28 12.14 -3.59 -9.52
N PRO A 29 12.85 -3.96 -10.60
CA PRO A 29 13.74 -5.13 -10.59
C PRO A 29 14.79 -5.09 -9.47
N ALA A 30 15.27 -3.88 -9.12
CA ALA A 30 16.18 -3.62 -8.00
C ALA A 30 15.50 -3.66 -6.62
N ARG A 31 14.22 -4.06 -6.56
CA ARG A 31 13.40 -4.21 -5.34
C ARG A 31 13.06 -2.89 -4.62
N HIS A 32 13.26 -1.74 -5.28
CA HIS A 32 12.80 -0.44 -4.79
C HIS A 32 11.32 -0.19 -5.13
N LEU A 33 10.69 0.76 -4.45
CA LEU A 33 9.39 1.27 -4.89
C LEU A 33 9.55 2.08 -6.19
N GLY A 34 8.65 1.83 -7.14
CA GLY A 34 8.50 2.63 -8.35
C GLY A 34 7.57 3.84 -8.14
N ALA A 35 7.03 4.36 -9.25
CA ALA A 35 5.98 5.36 -9.19
C ALA A 35 4.63 4.72 -8.81
N PRO A 36 3.73 5.46 -8.13
CA PRO A 36 2.35 5.02 -7.95
C PRO A 36 1.66 4.75 -9.30
N THR A 37 0.87 3.69 -9.35
CA THR A 37 0.04 3.35 -10.51
C THR A 37 -1.24 4.18 -10.50
N ARG A 38 -2.07 4.00 -11.54
CA ARG A 38 -3.43 4.55 -11.58
C ARG A 38 -4.46 3.77 -10.75
N PHE A 39 -4.10 2.62 -10.16
CA PHE A 39 -5.09 1.72 -9.56
C PHE A 39 -5.97 2.39 -8.50
N VAL A 40 -5.37 3.16 -7.59
CA VAL A 40 -6.11 3.87 -6.54
C VAL A 40 -7.05 4.91 -7.13
N ALA A 41 -6.56 5.72 -8.08
CA ALA A 41 -7.38 6.73 -8.75
C ALA A 41 -8.54 6.11 -9.53
N ASP A 42 -8.30 5.01 -10.25
CA ASP A 42 -9.34 4.31 -11.01
C ASP A 42 -10.36 3.62 -10.08
N ALA A 43 -9.94 3.12 -8.92
CA ALA A 43 -10.84 2.54 -7.90
C ALA A 43 -11.71 3.62 -7.24
N HIS A 44 -11.12 4.75 -6.86
CA HIS A 44 -11.84 5.90 -6.31
C HIS A 44 -12.83 6.48 -7.33
N ALA A 45 -12.45 6.55 -8.61
CA ALA A 45 -13.35 6.97 -9.69
C ALA A 45 -14.56 6.04 -9.87
N ALA A 46 -14.44 4.77 -9.47
CA ALA A 46 -15.54 3.80 -9.44
C ALA A 46 -16.31 3.79 -8.10
N GLY A 47 -15.94 4.65 -7.13
CA GLY A 47 -16.57 4.71 -5.82
C GLY A 47 -16.12 3.61 -4.83
N LEU A 48 -14.98 2.96 -5.09
CA LEU A 48 -14.46 1.88 -4.27
C LEU A 48 -13.35 2.36 -3.33
N LEU A 49 -13.43 1.99 -2.05
CA LEU A 49 -12.31 2.11 -1.10
C LEU A 49 -11.17 1.15 -1.45
N VAL A 50 -9.93 1.48 -1.09
CA VAL A 50 -8.74 0.65 -1.36
C VAL A 50 -8.01 0.29 -0.07
N HIS A 51 -8.01 -1.00 0.30
CA HIS A 51 -7.28 -1.53 1.46
C HIS A 51 -6.19 -2.53 1.06
N ALA A 52 -4.95 -2.09 0.87
CA ALA A 52 -3.88 -2.93 0.32
C ALA A 52 -3.30 -3.94 1.33
N TRP A 53 -2.85 -5.10 0.83
CA TRP A 53 -2.23 -6.16 1.64
C TRP A 53 -0.90 -6.69 1.05
N THR A 54 -0.04 -7.38 1.79
CA THR A 54 0.11 -7.34 3.26
C THR A 54 1.41 -6.60 3.57
N PHE A 55 1.36 -5.65 4.49
CA PHE A 55 2.55 -4.95 4.97
C PHE A 55 3.19 -5.72 6.12
N ARG A 56 4.49 -6.01 5.98
CA ARG A 56 5.26 -6.85 6.88
C ARG A 56 6.63 -6.22 7.13
N ALA A 57 7.06 -6.22 8.39
CA ALA A 57 8.24 -5.49 8.82
C ALA A 57 9.57 -6.19 8.49
N GLU A 58 9.56 -7.48 8.18
CA GLU A 58 10.77 -8.22 7.85
C GLU A 58 11.33 -7.80 6.49
N ASN A 59 12.66 -7.66 6.41
CA ASN A 59 13.41 -7.24 5.22
C ASN A 59 13.04 -8.04 3.96
N ALA A 60 12.71 -9.32 4.10
CA ALA A 60 12.27 -10.18 3.00
C ALA A 60 11.08 -9.57 2.21
N PHE A 61 10.19 -8.85 2.90
CA PHE A 61 8.97 -8.25 2.33
C PHE A 61 9.12 -6.76 2.01
N LEU A 62 10.08 -6.08 2.63
CA LEU A 62 10.29 -4.64 2.46
C LEU A 62 10.99 -4.27 1.14
N PRO A 63 10.68 -3.10 0.55
CA PRO A 63 11.47 -2.44 -0.49
C PRO A 63 12.92 -2.25 -0.04
N ALA A 64 13.86 -2.26 -0.98
CA ALA A 64 15.29 -2.26 -0.66
C ALA A 64 15.72 -1.05 0.19
N GLU A 65 15.15 0.12 -0.07
CA GLU A 65 15.37 1.39 0.64
C GLU A 65 14.83 1.41 2.08
N PHE A 66 13.97 0.46 2.45
CA PHE A 66 13.43 0.35 3.81
C PHE A 66 14.01 -0.83 4.58
N ARG A 67 15.00 -1.55 4.02
CA ARG A 67 15.65 -2.67 4.72
C ARG A 67 16.72 -2.17 5.67
N HIS A 68 16.86 -2.85 6.80
CA HIS A 68 17.96 -2.62 7.74
C HIS A 68 18.80 -3.89 7.89
N GLY A 69 20.12 -3.79 7.70
CA GLY A 69 21.00 -4.96 7.74
C GLY A 69 20.68 -6.00 6.65
N ASP A 70 21.31 -7.17 6.77
CA ASP A 70 21.30 -8.18 5.69
C ASP A 70 20.37 -9.37 5.97
N ALA A 71 19.97 -9.59 7.22
CA ALA A 71 19.17 -10.75 7.59
C ALA A 71 17.73 -10.62 7.05
N PRO A 72 17.20 -11.62 6.32
CA PRO A 72 15.84 -11.54 5.76
C PRO A 72 14.73 -11.39 6.81
N SER A 73 14.93 -11.95 8.00
CA SER A 73 14.00 -11.90 9.14
C SER A 73 14.15 -10.63 10.00
N GLN A 74 15.20 -9.84 9.81
CA GLN A 74 15.38 -8.60 10.55
C GLN A 74 14.31 -7.59 10.12
N ARG A 75 13.84 -6.80 11.09
CA ARG A 75 12.85 -5.75 10.83
C ARG A 75 13.51 -4.49 10.29
N GLY A 76 12.99 -4.00 9.17
CA GLY A 76 13.36 -2.72 8.57
C GLY A 76 12.37 -1.60 8.90
N ASP A 77 12.43 -0.51 8.14
CA ASP A 77 11.55 0.65 8.26
C ASP A 77 10.19 0.43 7.57
N ALA A 78 9.39 -0.45 8.17
CA ALA A 78 8.05 -0.74 7.69
C ALA A 78 7.08 0.45 7.86
N GLN A 79 7.36 1.35 8.82
CA GLN A 79 6.55 2.54 9.03
C GLN A 79 6.62 3.47 7.82
N SER A 80 7.82 3.71 7.29
CA SER A 80 8.00 4.52 6.08
C SER A 80 7.39 3.87 4.84
N GLU A 81 7.44 2.54 4.71
CA GLU A 81 6.71 1.85 3.64
C GLU A 81 5.20 2.13 3.75
N MET A 82 4.59 1.84 4.90
CA MET A 82 3.15 2.03 5.10
C MET A 82 2.73 3.49 4.89
N LEU A 83 3.50 4.45 5.40
CA LEU A 83 3.26 5.88 5.20
C LEU A 83 3.34 6.28 3.72
N THR A 84 4.28 5.71 2.96
CA THR A 84 4.40 5.95 1.52
C THR A 84 3.15 5.50 0.76
N PHE A 85 2.61 4.33 1.10
CA PHE A 85 1.38 3.85 0.49
C PHE A 85 0.13 4.63 0.92
N LEU A 86 0.04 5.05 2.18
CA LEU A 86 -1.02 5.96 2.65
C LEU A 86 -0.98 7.30 1.90
N ARG A 87 0.22 7.84 1.65
CA ARG A 87 0.39 9.05 0.81
C ARG A 87 0.03 8.83 -0.65
N ALA A 88 0.17 7.60 -1.16
CA ALA A 88 -0.30 7.22 -2.50
C ALA A 88 -1.83 7.06 -2.59
N GLY A 89 -2.54 7.25 -1.47
CA GLY A 89 -3.99 7.42 -1.46
C GLY A 89 -4.79 6.18 -1.10
N ILE A 90 -4.17 5.10 -0.61
CA ILE A 90 -4.96 3.98 -0.06
C ILE A 90 -5.74 4.44 1.18
N ASP A 91 -6.95 3.92 1.35
CA ASP A 91 -7.85 4.28 2.45
C ASP A 91 -7.52 3.50 3.74
N GLY A 92 -6.80 2.40 3.60
CA GLY A 92 -6.40 1.52 4.69
C GLY A 92 -5.41 0.46 4.21
N LEU A 93 -4.91 -0.33 5.15
CA LEU A 93 -3.95 -1.39 4.86
C LEU A 93 -4.14 -2.58 5.80
N PHE A 94 -3.71 -3.74 5.33
CA PHE A 94 -3.55 -4.94 6.15
C PHE A 94 -2.08 -5.10 6.52
N THR A 95 -1.79 -5.23 7.81
CA THR A 95 -0.43 -5.45 8.31
C THR A 95 -0.39 -6.48 9.42
N ASP A 96 0.71 -7.23 9.46
CA ASP A 96 1.00 -8.18 10.55
C ASP A 96 1.60 -7.47 11.79
N GLN A 97 1.89 -6.16 11.70
CA GLN A 97 2.40 -5.31 12.79
C GLN A 97 1.50 -4.08 12.98
N ALA A 98 0.37 -4.28 13.67
CA ALA A 98 -0.67 -3.27 13.83
C ALA A 98 -0.17 -1.99 14.53
N ASP A 99 0.76 -2.11 15.47
CA ASP A 99 1.42 -0.99 16.14
C ASP A 99 2.14 -0.06 15.15
N ILE A 100 2.88 -0.64 14.20
CA ILE A 100 3.55 0.11 13.13
C ILE A 100 2.54 0.77 12.20
N GLY A 101 1.46 0.05 11.84
CA GLY A 101 0.38 0.60 11.02
C GLY A 101 -0.30 1.82 11.66
N VAL A 102 -0.55 1.77 12.97
CA VAL A 102 -1.09 2.91 13.73
C VAL A 102 -0.11 4.09 13.73
N ALA A 103 1.19 3.84 13.92
CA ALA A 103 2.21 4.88 13.87
C ALA A 103 2.31 5.53 12.48
N ALA A 104 2.26 4.74 11.40
CA ALA A 104 2.27 5.24 10.03
C ALA A 104 1.05 6.13 9.74
N ARG A 105 -0.16 5.70 10.15
CA ARG A 105 -1.37 6.52 10.01
C ARG A 105 -1.28 7.83 10.80
N ALA A 106 -0.76 7.80 12.03
CA ALA A 106 -0.60 9.00 12.84
C ALA A 106 0.41 9.99 12.24
N ALA A 107 1.40 9.49 11.49
CA ALA A 107 2.39 10.30 10.77
C ALA A 107 1.88 10.87 9.43
N LEU A 108 0.69 10.46 8.96
CA LEU A 108 0.09 11.01 7.75
C LEU A 108 -0.36 12.46 8.03
N PRO A 109 0.07 13.45 7.23
CA PRO A 109 -0.39 14.83 7.39
C PRO A 109 -1.92 14.87 7.32
N LYS A 110 -2.54 15.68 8.18
CA LYS A 110 -3.96 15.99 8.04
C LYS A 110 -4.17 16.62 6.66
N ARG A 111 -5.20 16.17 5.93
CA ARG A 111 -5.59 16.83 4.68
C ARG A 111 -5.91 18.29 5.01
N ALA A 112 -5.43 19.22 4.19
CA ALA A 112 -5.92 20.59 4.26
C ALA A 112 -7.38 20.57 3.82
N ASP A 113 -8.25 21.11 4.66
CA ASP A 113 -9.70 21.18 4.45
C ASP A 113 -10.06 22.10 3.26
#